data_AF-A0A352UPR6-F1
#
_entry.id   AF-A0A352UPR6-F1
#
_cell.length_a   1.000
_cell.length_b   1.000
_cell.length_c   1.000
_cell.angle_alpha   90.00
_cell.angle_beta   90.00
_cell.angle_gamma   90.00
#
_symmetry.space_group_name_H-M   'P 1'
#
loop_
_entity.id
_entity.type
_entity.pdbx_description
1 polymer ?
#
loop_
_entity_poly.entity_id
_entity_poly.type
_entity_poly.pdbx_seq_one_letter_code
_entity_poly.pdbx_strand_id
1 'polypeptide(L)'
;PHTVIACIVQAADTISAARPGARRENIENYVKRLEKLEEVSKSFPGISGCYAIQAGREIRIMVKPEEVDEDSMILLARDIAKKIEAELTYPGQIKVHVLRETKAVEYAK
;
A
#
# COMPACT_ATOMS: atom_id res chain seq x y z
N PRO A 1 13.06 -29.79 -16.52
CA PRO A 1 13.60 -29.76 -17.90
C PRO A 1 14.05 -31.18 -18.31
N HIS A 2 13.32 -31.83 -19.21
CA HIS A 2 13.55 -33.24 -19.59
C HIS A 2 14.33 -33.43 -20.90
N THR A 3 14.66 -32.35 -21.59
CA THR A 3 15.44 -32.37 -22.84
C THR A 3 16.62 -31.42 -22.75
N VAL A 4 17.70 -31.72 -23.49
CA VAL A 4 18.93 -30.90 -23.53
C VAL A 4 18.63 -29.47 -23.98
N ILE A 5 17.69 -29.31 -24.92
CA ILE A 5 17.19 -28.01 -25.39
C ILE A 5 16.55 -27.23 -24.23
N ALA A 6 15.75 -27.88 -23.37
CA ALA A 6 15.13 -27.21 -22.23
C ALA A 6 16.18 -26.71 -21.22
N CYS A 7 17.29 -27.42 -21.01
CA CYS A 7 18.38 -26.96 -20.15
C CYS A 7 19.08 -25.73 -20.74
N ILE A 8 19.33 -25.69 -22.04
CA ILE A 8 19.96 -24.54 -22.72
C ILE A 8 19.04 -23.32 -22.68
N VAL A 9 17.74 -23.51 -22.92
CA VAL A 9 16.73 -22.43 -22.84
C VAL A 9 16.65 -21.86 -21.42
N GLN A 10 16.68 -22.72 -20.40
CA GLN A 10 16.67 -22.28 -19.00
C GLN A 10 17.95 -21.53 -18.61
N ALA A 11 19.12 -21.98 -19.08
CA ALA A 11 20.38 -21.27 -18.87
C ALA A 11 20.37 -19.89 -19.55
N ALA A 12 19.86 -19.80 -20.78
CA ALA A 12 19.73 -18.53 -21.51
C ALA A 12 18.76 -17.56 -20.81
N ASP A 13 17.61 -18.04 -20.32
CA ASP A 13 16.65 -17.24 -19.54
C ASP A 13 17.28 -16.71 -18.24
N THR A 14 18.01 -17.57 -17.53
CA THR A 14 18.68 -17.20 -16.27
C THR A 14 19.75 -16.13 -16.48
N ILE A 15 20.57 -16.25 -17.52
CA ILE A 15 21.59 -15.24 -17.88
C ILE A 15 20.92 -13.94 -18.30
N SER A 16 19.82 -14.00 -19.06
CA SER A 16 19.07 -12.81 -19.45
C SER A 16 18.46 -12.09 -18.24
N ALA A 17 17.89 -12.84 -17.30
CA ALA A 17 17.29 -12.31 -16.08
C ALA A 17 18.31 -11.73 -15.07
N ALA A 18 19.57 -12.15 -15.13
CA ALA A 18 20.64 -11.64 -14.27
C ALA A 18 21.11 -10.22 -14.65
N ARG A 19 20.68 -9.68 -15.80
CA ARG A 19 21.04 -8.32 -16.21
C ARG A 19 20.45 -7.28 -15.24
N PRO A 20 21.26 -6.30 -14.78
CA PRO A 20 20.75 -5.20 -13.96
C PRO A 20 19.69 -4.43 -14.74
N GLY A 21 18.42 -4.53 -14.35
CA GLY A 21 17.32 -3.87 -15.04
C GLY A 21 16.24 -4.81 -15.58
N ALA A 22 16.57 -6.07 -15.92
CA ALA A 22 15.64 -7.00 -16.59
C ALA A 22 14.35 -7.30 -15.82
N ARG A 23 14.34 -7.04 -14.50
CA ARG A 23 13.16 -7.16 -13.63
C ARG A 23 12.95 -5.92 -12.73
N ARG A 24 13.73 -4.84 -12.92
CA ARG A 24 13.64 -3.63 -12.07
C ARG A 24 12.41 -2.79 -12.37
N GLU A 25 11.89 -2.82 -13.60
CA GLU A 25 10.71 -2.04 -14.00
C GLU A 25 9.47 -2.32 -13.13
N ASN A 26 9.35 -3.52 -12.54
CA ASN A 26 8.20 -3.85 -11.71
C ASN A 26 8.26 -3.24 -10.30
N ILE A 27 9.45 -3.11 -9.71
CA ILE A 27 9.58 -2.65 -8.32
C ILE A 27 9.29 -1.15 -8.25
N GLU A 28 9.82 -0.38 -9.19
CA GLU A 28 9.66 1.07 -9.17
C GLU A 28 8.20 1.48 -9.43
N ASN A 29 7.53 0.79 -10.37
CA ASN A 29 6.11 0.97 -10.60
C ASN A 29 5.25 0.55 -9.40
N TYR A 30 5.67 -0.50 -8.68
CA TYR A 30 5.01 -0.94 -7.46
C TYR A 30 5.15 0.07 -6.31
N VAL A 31 6.34 0.65 -6.13
CA VAL A 31 6.59 1.71 -5.14
C VAL A 31 5.77 2.96 -5.48
N LYS A 32 5.80 3.42 -6.73
CA LYS A 32 4.99 4.58 -7.18
C LYS A 32 3.49 4.34 -6.98
N ARG A 33 3.01 3.11 -7.09
CA ARG A 33 1.60 2.77 -6.82
C ARG A 33 1.26 2.87 -5.34
N LEU A 34 2.13 2.36 -4.46
CA LEU A 34 1.96 2.47 -3.01
C LEU A 34 1.97 3.93 -2.56
N GLU A 35 2.92 4.73 -3.07
CA GLU A 35 3.01 6.15 -2.77
C GLU A 35 1.74 6.90 -3.18
N LYS A 36 1.20 6.64 -4.38
CA LYS A 36 -0.09 7.20 -4.80
C LYS A 36 -1.22 6.82 -3.85
N LEU A 37 -1.29 5.56 -3.42
CA LEU A 37 -2.31 5.07 -2.49
C LEU A 37 -2.27 5.84 -1.15
N GLU A 38 -1.06 6.09 -0.65
CA GLU A 38 -0.85 6.89 0.55
C GLU A 38 -1.17 8.37 0.34
N GLU A 39 -0.86 8.93 -0.82
CA GLU A 39 -1.12 10.34 -1.15
C GLU A 39 -2.62 10.63 -1.26
N VAL A 40 -3.38 9.76 -1.94
CA VAL A 40 -4.84 9.85 -2.03
C VAL A 40 -5.46 9.84 -0.63
N SER A 41 -4.96 8.96 0.23
CA SER A 41 -5.45 8.85 1.60
C SER A 41 -5.06 10.07 2.43
N LYS A 42 -3.82 10.59 2.33
CA LYS A 42 -3.37 11.81 3.03
C LYS A 42 -4.10 13.08 2.61
N SER A 43 -4.78 13.09 1.47
CA SER A 43 -5.50 14.27 0.98
C SER A 43 -6.73 14.65 1.82
N PHE A 44 -7.21 13.76 2.71
CA PHE A 44 -8.35 14.04 3.56
C PHE A 44 -7.93 14.75 4.86
N PRO A 45 -8.75 15.70 5.37
CA PRO A 45 -8.48 16.41 6.62
C PRO A 45 -8.56 15.46 7.82
N GLY A 46 -7.82 15.76 8.89
CA GLY A 46 -7.83 14.96 10.12
C GLY A 46 -6.91 13.73 10.13
N ILE A 47 -6.21 13.43 9.03
CA ILE A 47 -5.29 12.29 8.94
C ILE A 47 -3.91 12.69 9.48
N SER A 48 -3.46 11.99 10.51
CA SER A 48 -2.11 12.11 11.07
C SER A 48 -1.09 11.27 10.32
N GLY A 49 -1.50 10.15 9.72
CA GLY A 49 -0.61 9.26 8.99
C GLY A 49 -1.36 8.18 8.22
N CYS A 50 -0.78 7.71 7.12
CA CYS A 50 -1.34 6.65 6.29
C CYS A 50 -0.22 5.72 5.84
N TYR A 51 -0.46 4.41 5.94
CA TYR A 51 0.50 3.37 5.61
C TYR A 51 -0.18 2.26 4.81
N ALA A 52 0.40 1.91 3.66
CA ALA A 52 -0.03 0.74 2.92
C ALA A 52 0.67 -0.53 3.49
N ILE A 53 -0.13 -1.52 3.89
CA ILE A 53 0.29 -2.79 4.50
C ILE A 53 -0.03 -3.94 3.54
N GLN A 54 0.64 -5.08 3.74
CA GLN A 54 0.38 -6.34 3.03
C GLN A 54 0.38 -6.16 1.50
N ALA A 55 1.44 -5.53 1.01
CA ALA A 55 1.64 -5.23 -0.40
C ALA A 55 0.53 -4.36 -1.05
N GLY A 56 -0.06 -3.44 -0.29
CA GLY A 56 -1.09 -2.52 -0.77
C GLY A 56 -2.50 -3.10 -0.78
N ARG A 57 -2.71 -4.27 -0.15
CA ARG A 57 -4.05 -4.87 0.04
C ARG A 57 -4.74 -4.39 1.31
N GLU A 58 -4.00 -3.76 2.20
CA GLU A 58 -4.55 -3.12 3.38
C GLU A 58 -3.98 -1.71 3.47
N ILE A 59 -4.81 -0.74 3.83
CA ILE A 59 -4.37 0.61 4.13
C ILE A 59 -4.75 0.95 5.56
N ARG A 60 -3.79 1.49 6.30
CA ARG A 60 -3.96 1.83 7.71
C ARG A 60 -3.78 3.32 7.91
N ILE A 61 -4.83 3.95 8.40
CA ILE A 61 -4.97 5.40 8.46
C ILE A 61 -5.12 5.77 9.93
N MET A 62 -4.17 6.56 10.41
CA MET A 62 -4.23 7.13 11.75
C MET A 62 -4.83 8.53 11.66
N VAL A 63 -5.90 8.75 12.40
CA VAL A 63 -6.56 10.06 12.51
C VAL A 63 -6.23 10.72 13.84
N LYS A 64 -6.19 12.05 13.85
CA LYS A 64 -6.03 12.81 15.08
C LYS A 64 -7.35 12.82 15.85
N PRO A 65 -7.35 12.45 17.14
CA PRO A 65 -8.58 12.39 17.93
C PRO A 65 -9.25 13.76 18.15
N GLU A 66 -8.51 14.86 18.01
CA GLU A 66 -8.98 16.23 18.19
C GLU A 66 -9.76 16.77 16.98
N GLU A 67 -9.49 16.25 15.78
CA GLU A 67 -10.06 16.73 14.52
C GLU A 67 -11.17 15.80 13.98
N VAL A 68 -11.22 14.54 14.43
CA VAL A 68 -12.14 13.50 13.91
C VAL A 68 -12.91 12.84 15.06
N ASP A 69 -14.23 12.90 14.99
CA ASP A 69 -15.17 12.19 15.87
C ASP A 69 -15.47 10.77 15.36
N GLU A 70 -16.19 9.98 16.17
CA GLU A 70 -16.48 8.57 15.84
C GLU A 70 -17.37 8.42 14.61
N ASP A 71 -18.37 9.29 14.46
CA ASP A 71 -19.28 9.28 13.32
C ASP A 71 -18.57 9.68 12.02
N SER A 72 -17.72 10.71 12.06
CA SER A 72 -16.92 11.10 10.91
C SER A 72 -15.91 10.03 10.53
N MET A 73 -15.40 9.22 11.47
CA MET A 73 -14.48 8.13 11.15
C MET A 73 -15.12 7.11 10.19
N ILE A 74 -16.40 6.79 10.38
CA ILE A 74 -17.14 5.85 9.54
C ILE A 74 -17.34 6.44 8.14
N LEU A 75 -17.66 7.74 8.06
CA LEU A 75 -17.79 8.45 6.80
C LEU A 75 -16.45 8.53 6.06
N LEU A 76 -15.38 8.91 6.76
CA LEU A 76 -14.03 9.03 6.22
C LEU A 76 -13.56 7.70 5.63
N ALA A 77 -13.76 6.59 6.35
CA ALA A 77 -13.40 5.25 5.86
C ALA A 77 -14.12 4.89 4.56
N ARG A 78 -15.42 5.23 4.44
CA ARG A 78 -16.21 5.00 3.21
C ARG A 78 -15.76 5.89 2.06
N ASP A 79 -15.50 7.17 2.34
CA ASP A 79 -15.09 8.13 1.31
C ASP A 79 -13.70 7.83 0.76
N ILE A 80 -12.77 7.42 1.64
CA ILE A 80 -11.45 6.96 1.23
C ILE A 80 -11.54 5.69 0.39
N ALA A 81 -12.36 4.71 0.80
CA ALA A 81 -12.55 3.49 0.02
C ALA A 81 -13.09 3.79 -1.39
N LYS A 82 -14.10 4.67 -1.51
CA LYS A 82 -14.65 5.11 -2.80
C LYS A 82 -13.61 5.84 -3.65
N LYS A 83 -12.80 6.71 -3.04
CA LYS A 83 -11.79 7.49 -3.77
C LYS A 83 -10.67 6.59 -4.29
N ILE A 84 -10.23 5.60 -3.48
CA ILE A 84 -9.26 4.58 -3.91
C ILE A 84 -9.84 3.76 -5.07
N GLU A 85 -11.10 3.35 -5.01
CA GLU A 85 -11.78 2.60 -6.07
C GLU A 85 -11.88 3.41 -7.39
N ALA A 86 -12.09 4.72 -7.30
CA ALA A 86 -12.19 5.60 -8.46
C ALA A 86 -10.82 5.92 -9.10
N GLU A 87 -9.77 6.12 -8.30
CA GLU A 87 -8.46 6.56 -8.79
C GLU A 87 -7.50 5.41 -9.10
N LEU A 88 -7.64 4.25 -8.43
CA LEU A 88 -6.75 3.11 -8.60
C LEU A 88 -7.52 1.86 -9.03
N THR A 89 -7.19 1.36 -10.23
CA THR A 89 -7.63 0.04 -10.66
C THR A 89 -6.79 -1.04 -9.98
N TYR A 90 -7.32 -1.64 -8.91
CA TYR A 90 -6.69 -2.76 -8.21
C TYR A 90 -7.44 -4.07 -8.49
N PRO A 91 -6.76 -5.15 -8.91
CA PRO A 91 -7.39 -6.46 -9.03
C PRO A 91 -7.57 -7.05 -7.62
N GLY A 92 -8.71 -6.76 -7.00
CA GLY A 92 -9.08 -7.29 -5.68
C GLY A 92 -9.59 -6.23 -4.72
N GLN A 93 -9.93 -6.67 -3.52
CA GLN A 93 -10.41 -5.79 -2.45
C GLN A 93 -9.24 -5.21 -1.66
N ILE A 94 -9.30 -3.92 -1.39
CA ILE A 94 -8.40 -3.22 -0.48
C ILE A 94 -9.14 -3.00 0.84
N LYS A 95 -8.56 -3.45 1.95
CA LYS A 95 -9.13 -3.26 3.27
C LYS A 95 -8.69 -1.91 3.84
N VAL A 96 -9.65 -1.03 4.14
CA VAL A 96 -9.37 0.28 4.76
C VAL A 96 -9.57 0.19 6.26
N HIS A 97 -8.50 0.43 7.02
CA HIS A 97 -8.50 0.49 8.47
C HIS A 97 -8.26 1.93 8.92
N VAL A 98 -9.26 2.54 9.55
CA VAL A 98 -9.12 3.84 10.21
C VAL A 98 -8.97 3.60 11.71
N LEU A 99 -7.95 4.22 12.30
CA LEU A 99 -7.59 4.09 13.70
C LEU A 99 -7.48 5.47 14.32
N ARG A 100 -8.16 5.66 15.45
CA ARG A 100 -8.01 6.80 16.34
C ARG A 100 -7.31 6.30 17.60
N GLU A 101 -6.15 6.85 17.87
CA GLU A 101 -5.33 6.45 19.02
C GLU A 101 -5.01 7.67 19.88
N THR A 102 -5.32 7.59 21.16
CA THR A 102 -4.89 8.57 22.17
C THR A 102 -3.79 7.92 22.99
N LYS A 103 -2.57 8.46 22.92
CA LYS A 103 -1.42 7.96 23.71
C LYS A 103 -1.20 8.86 24.92
N ALA A 104 -1.19 8.26 26.10
CA ALA A 104 -0.65 8.86 27.32
C ALA A 104 0.61 8.07 27.70
N VAL A 105 1.73 8.78 27.88
CA VAL A 105 3.00 8.18 28.27
C VAL A 105 3.44 8.84 29.57
N GLU A 106 3.66 8.05 30.60
CA GLU A 106 4.12 8.52 31.90
C GLU A 106 5.34 7.70 32.33
N TYR A 107 6.37 8.39 32.82
CA TYR A 107 7.62 7.77 33.24
C TYR A 107 7.69 7.78 34.75
N ALA A 108 7.72 6.59 35.36
CA ALA A 108 8.04 6.44 36.77
C ALA A 108 9.57 6.45 36.96
N LYS A 109 10.05 7.04 38.05
CA LYS A 109 11.46 7.02 38.45
C LYS A 109 11.70 6.00 39.55
#